data_AF-A0A2R6A5S0-F1
#
_entry.id   AF-A0A2R6A5S0-F1
#
_cell.length_a   1.000
_cell.length_b   1.000
_cell.length_c   1.000
_cell.angle_alpha   90.00
_cell.angle_beta   90.00
_cell.angle_gamma   90.00
#
_symmetry.space_group_name_H-M   'P 1'
#
loop_
_entity.id
_entity.type
_entity.pdbx_description
1 polymer ?
#
loop_
_entity_poly.entity_id
_entity_poly.type
_entity_poly.pdbx_seq_one_letter_code
_entity_poly.pdbx_strand_id
1 'polypeptide(L)'
;MRNYAPQLVKAYELANSISNPIFDPSILPRILEEERRLAYSYDNEKSNQAIILYNEETNKILKLPYYMRFKAEYVKAVKHKIWGEIYPQVARYHNFLFASLDGSTARYYSQADAHRKVQKHWNSLLTRVRRRYPWVKIIKVVEWQENGLGYHIHVLFCGVRFIPIKWIRETWDKLEPNPHSVDLDNKFKTFEDPKRALGYLMKYVTKTLRQGDEIPMSLVINWALGLRTLAFSRLFSRFSSSKTNSNEKSRGVWVFLGIMPWDLAVSSSDVEILGYFGYG
;
A
#
# COMPACT_ATOMS: atom_id res chain seq x y z
N MET A 1 -19.68 -10.14 -11.39
CA MET A 1 -18.23 -10.43 -11.57
C MET A 1 -17.50 -9.09 -11.51
N ARG A 2 -16.48 -8.88 -10.68
CA ARG A 2 -15.73 -7.59 -10.70
C ARG A 2 -14.89 -7.57 -11.98
N ASN A 3 -15.22 -6.69 -12.93
CA ASN A 3 -14.43 -6.47 -14.14
C ASN A 3 -13.09 -5.83 -13.76
N TYR A 4 -12.11 -6.65 -13.40
CA TYR A 4 -10.74 -6.19 -13.24
C TYR A 4 -10.12 -5.97 -14.63
N ALA A 5 -9.20 -5.00 -14.73
CA ALA A 5 -8.45 -4.78 -15.95
C ALA A 5 -7.65 -6.05 -16.31
N PRO A 6 -7.58 -6.46 -17.60
CA PRO A 6 -6.88 -7.68 -18.01
C PRO A 6 -5.42 -7.74 -17.52
N GLN A 7 -4.74 -6.60 -17.48
CA GLN A 7 -3.36 -6.51 -16.98
C GLN A 7 -3.24 -6.93 -15.52
N LEU A 8 -4.21 -6.52 -14.68
CA LEU A 8 -4.22 -6.87 -13.26
C LEU A 8 -4.50 -8.35 -13.06
N VAL A 9 -5.42 -8.94 -13.85
CA VAL A 9 -5.70 -10.38 -13.79
C VAL A 9 -4.44 -11.18 -14.13
N LYS A 10 -3.77 -10.84 -15.24
CA LYS A 10 -2.53 -11.51 -15.65
C LYS A 10 -1.39 -11.32 -14.64
N ALA A 11 -1.22 -10.11 -14.10
CA ALA A 11 -0.22 -9.85 -13.07
C ALA A 11 -0.49 -10.66 -11.79
N TYR A 12 -1.76 -10.80 -11.39
CA TYR A 12 -2.14 -11.65 -10.26
C TYR A 12 -1.81 -13.12 -10.52
N GLU A 13 -2.09 -13.64 -11.72
CA GLU A 13 -1.74 -15.02 -12.10
C GLU A 13 -0.23 -15.26 -12.02
N LEU A 14 0.59 -14.33 -12.53
CA LEU A 14 2.05 -14.37 -12.45
C LEU A 14 2.53 -14.38 -10.99
N ALA A 15 2.01 -13.50 -10.14
CA ALA A 15 2.36 -13.43 -8.72
C ALA A 15 1.99 -14.72 -7.94
N ASN A 16 1.02 -15.50 -8.45
CA ASN A 16 0.64 -16.81 -7.90
C ASN A 16 1.42 -17.98 -8.52
N SER A 17 2.02 -17.81 -9.70
CA SER A 17 2.76 -18.86 -10.40
C SER A 17 4.02 -19.28 -9.63
N ILE A 18 4.46 -20.52 -9.84
CA ILE A 18 5.70 -21.02 -9.23
C ILE A 18 6.85 -20.19 -9.79
N SER A 19 7.47 -19.42 -8.90
CA SER A 19 8.49 -18.43 -9.23
C SER A 19 9.76 -18.61 -8.38
N ASN A 20 9.89 -19.71 -7.63
CA ASN A 20 11.05 -19.93 -6.78
C ASN A 20 12.30 -20.27 -7.62
N PRO A 21 13.39 -19.49 -7.52
CA PRO A 21 14.63 -19.69 -8.28
C PRO A 21 15.29 -21.05 -8.05
N ILE A 22 14.97 -21.75 -6.96
CA ILE A 22 15.46 -23.10 -6.68
C ILE A 22 15.01 -24.10 -7.77
N PHE A 23 13.83 -23.90 -8.36
CA PHE A 23 13.32 -24.77 -9.42
C PHE A 23 13.79 -24.35 -10.82
N ASP A 24 13.89 -23.04 -11.06
CA ASP A 24 14.44 -22.46 -12.29
C ASP A 24 14.91 -21.02 -11.99
N PRO A 25 16.23 -20.75 -11.98
CA PRO A 25 16.76 -19.42 -11.71
C PRO A 25 16.33 -18.34 -12.72
N SER A 26 15.92 -18.75 -13.93
CA SER A 26 15.53 -17.84 -15.02
C SER A 26 14.05 -17.44 -14.97
N ILE A 27 13.20 -18.18 -14.26
CA ILE A 27 11.75 -17.96 -14.27
C ILE A 27 11.36 -16.66 -13.57
N LEU A 28 12.00 -16.36 -12.42
CA LEU A 28 11.65 -15.21 -11.61
C LEU A 28 11.99 -13.89 -12.30
N PRO A 29 13.20 -13.68 -12.86
CA PRO A 29 13.48 -12.48 -13.65
C PRO A 29 12.47 -12.25 -14.78
N ARG A 30 12.04 -13.30 -15.48
CA ARG A 30 11.04 -13.22 -16.56
C ARG A 30 9.66 -12.82 -16.05
N ILE A 31 9.24 -13.38 -14.91
CA ILE A 31 7.99 -13.01 -14.24
C ILE A 31 8.03 -11.53 -13.86
N LEU A 32 9.10 -11.08 -13.22
CA LEU A 32 9.24 -9.69 -12.77
C LEU A 32 9.24 -8.71 -13.93
N GLU A 33 9.91 -9.04 -15.04
CA GLU A 33 9.90 -8.21 -16.25
C GLU A 33 8.50 -8.10 -16.84
N GLU A 34 7.76 -9.21 -16.94
CA GLU A 34 6.39 -9.20 -17.44
C GLU A 34 5.44 -8.45 -16.50
N GLU A 35 5.57 -8.62 -15.18
CA GLU A 35 4.79 -7.84 -14.19
C GLU A 35 5.06 -6.34 -14.31
N ARG A 36 6.32 -5.94 -14.48
CA ARG A 36 6.71 -4.55 -14.71
C ARG A 36 6.08 -4.03 -16.01
N ARG A 37 6.17 -4.78 -17.11
CA ARG A 37 5.56 -4.43 -18.40
C ARG A 37 4.05 -4.24 -18.28
N LEU A 38 3.36 -5.13 -17.54
CA LEU A 38 1.92 -5.04 -17.29
C LEU A 38 1.56 -3.81 -16.45
N ALA A 39 2.36 -3.48 -15.43
CA ALA A 39 2.15 -2.30 -14.60
C ALA A 39 2.31 -1.00 -15.41
N TYR A 40 3.33 -0.88 -16.25
CA TYR A 40 3.51 0.27 -17.14
C TYR A 40 2.40 0.36 -18.19
N SER A 41 1.99 -0.77 -18.79
CA SER A 41 0.87 -0.82 -19.72
C SER A 41 -0.43 -0.34 -19.06
N TYR A 42 -0.70 -0.79 -17.83
CA TYR A 42 -1.86 -0.35 -17.05
C TYR A 42 -1.76 1.14 -16.69
N ASP A 43 -0.59 1.62 -16.26
CA ASP A 43 -0.38 3.04 -15.95
C ASP A 43 -0.65 3.92 -17.16
N ASN A 44 -0.08 3.58 -18.32
CA ASN A 44 -0.29 4.31 -19.56
C ASN A 44 -1.76 4.32 -19.98
N GLU A 45 -2.45 3.17 -19.98
CA GLU A 45 -3.87 3.09 -20.37
C GLU A 45 -4.77 3.91 -19.44
N LYS A 46 -4.53 3.84 -18.13
CA LYS A 46 -5.33 4.55 -17.12
C LYS A 46 -4.89 5.99 -16.91
N SER A 47 -3.80 6.41 -17.56
CA SER A 47 -3.16 7.69 -17.26
C SER A 47 -4.02 8.90 -17.64
N ASN A 48 -4.75 8.78 -18.76
CA ASN A 48 -5.60 9.80 -19.35
C ASN A 48 -7.08 9.45 -19.18
N GLN A 49 -7.50 8.97 -18.00
CA GLN A 49 -8.90 8.62 -17.75
C GLN A 49 -9.53 9.57 -16.73
N ALA A 50 -10.82 9.86 -16.90
CA ALA A 50 -11.66 10.63 -16.00
C ALA A 50 -12.87 9.79 -15.56
N ILE A 51 -13.19 9.83 -14.28
CA ILE A 51 -14.47 9.37 -13.73
C ILE A 51 -15.45 10.53 -13.86
N ILE A 52 -16.56 10.29 -14.54
CA ILE A 52 -17.61 11.27 -14.76
C ILE A 52 -18.81 10.93 -13.88
N LEU A 53 -19.18 11.89 -13.04
CA LEU A 53 -20.36 11.82 -12.18
C LEU A 53 -21.34 12.92 -12.59
N TYR A 54 -22.62 12.60 -12.60
CA TYR A 54 -23.71 13.53 -12.86
C TYR A 54 -24.57 13.69 -11.61
N ASN A 55 -24.91 14.92 -11.28
CA ASN A 55 -25.83 15.21 -10.19
C ASN A 55 -27.22 15.50 -10.77
N GLU A 56 -28.16 14.58 -10.58
CA GLU A 56 -29.51 14.67 -11.16
C GLU A 56 -30.33 15.86 -10.61
N GLU A 57 -30.03 16.33 -9.40
CA GLU A 57 -30.78 17.45 -8.78
C GLU A 57 -30.28 18.82 -9.22
N THR A 58 -28.98 18.94 -9.53
CA THR A 58 -28.34 20.22 -9.85
C THR A 58 -27.93 20.33 -11.32
N ASN A 59 -28.11 19.26 -12.09
CA ASN A 59 -27.65 19.11 -13.48
C ASN A 59 -26.16 19.42 -13.67
N LYS A 60 -25.34 19.14 -12.65
CA LYS A 60 -23.90 19.41 -12.67
C LYS A 60 -23.13 18.14 -13.01
N ILE A 61 -22.09 18.30 -13.85
CA ILE A 61 -21.09 17.26 -14.07
C ILE A 61 -19.89 17.48 -13.14
N LEU A 62 -19.46 16.41 -12.48
CA LEU A 62 -18.20 16.35 -11.75
C LEU A 62 -17.22 15.47 -12.50
N LYS A 63 -16.07 16.06 -12.81
CA LYS A 63 -14.97 15.45 -13.58
C LYS A 63 -13.84 15.13 -12.61
N LEU A 64 -13.61 13.84 -12.35
CA LEU A 64 -12.55 13.42 -11.42
C LEU A 64 -11.46 12.69 -12.20
N PRO A 65 -10.18 13.08 -12.08
CA PRO A 65 -9.11 12.31 -12.72
C PRO A 65 -9.09 10.89 -12.14
N TYR A 66 -8.88 9.88 -13.00
CA TYR A 66 -8.82 8.50 -12.58
C TYR A 66 -7.58 8.27 -11.71
N TYR A 67 -7.83 8.17 -10.42
CA TYR A 67 -6.79 8.15 -9.41
C TYR A 67 -6.41 6.71 -9.06
N MET A 68 -5.13 6.36 -9.25
CA MET A 68 -4.63 5.02 -9.01
C MET A 68 -3.21 5.01 -8.43
N ARG A 69 -2.76 3.84 -7.97
CA ARG A 69 -1.58 3.69 -7.09
C ARG A 69 -0.24 4.08 -7.74
N PHE A 70 -0.15 4.08 -9.06
CA PHE A 70 1.04 4.48 -9.80
C PHE A 70 1.10 5.98 -10.11
N LYS A 71 0.10 6.78 -9.71
CA LYS A 71 0.11 8.24 -9.95
C LYS A 71 0.95 9.00 -8.92
N ALA A 72 1.58 10.11 -9.33
CA ALA A 72 2.34 10.96 -8.41
C ALA A 72 1.44 11.58 -7.32
N GLU A 73 0.19 11.85 -7.66
CA GLU A 73 -0.84 12.32 -6.75
C GLU A 73 -1.12 11.29 -5.65
N TYR A 74 -1.00 9.98 -5.95
CA TYR A 74 -1.05 8.91 -4.96
C TYR A 74 -0.01 9.08 -3.86
N VAL A 75 1.22 9.41 -4.25
CA VAL A 75 2.30 9.68 -3.31
C VAL A 75 1.97 10.89 -2.43
N LYS A 76 1.42 11.96 -3.03
CA LYS A 76 1.00 13.16 -2.29
C LYS A 76 -0.10 12.84 -1.27
N ALA A 77 -1.12 12.07 -1.63
CA ALA A 77 -2.18 11.72 -0.68
C ALA A 77 -1.70 10.76 0.40
N VAL A 78 -0.79 9.83 0.10
CA VAL A 78 -0.18 8.98 1.13
C VAL A 78 0.60 9.84 2.13
N LYS A 79 1.41 10.80 1.65
CA LYS A 79 2.11 11.76 2.52
C LYS A 79 1.13 12.60 3.34
N HIS A 80 0.07 13.13 2.72
CA HIS A 80 -0.96 13.91 3.40
C HIS A 80 -1.66 13.11 4.48
N LYS A 81 -2.01 11.85 4.19
CA LYS A 81 -2.62 10.95 5.18
C LYS A 81 -1.68 10.72 6.36
N ILE A 82 -0.39 10.47 6.09
CA ILE A 82 0.57 10.19 7.15
C ILE A 82 0.80 11.41 8.03
N TRP A 83 1.06 12.58 7.45
CA TRP A 83 1.37 13.78 8.23
C TRP A 83 0.12 14.50 8.77
N GLY A 84 -0.99 14.43 8.05
CA GLY A 84 -2.23 15.12 8.42
C GLY A 84 -3.16 14.30 9.33
N GLU A 85 -3.22 12.98 9.16
CA GLU A 85 -4.17 12.13 9.92
C GLU A 85 -3.47 11.25 10.97
N ILE A 86 -2.25 10.78 10.68
CA ILE A 86 -1.60 9.75 11.48
C ILE A 86 -0.60 10.35 12.45
N TYR A 87 0.21 11.31 12.00
CA TYR A 87 1.17 12.00 12.84
C TYR A 87 0.54 12.62 14.10
N PRO A 88 -0.63 13.30 14.06
CA PRO A 88 -1.26 13.82 15.29
C PRO A 88 -1.58 12.73 16.33
N GLN A 89 -1.78 11.49 15.88
CA GLN A 89 -2.03 10.35 16.76
C GLN A 89 -0.72 9.74 17.28
N VAL A 90 0.31 9.67 16.43
CA VAL A 90 1.66 9.23 16.80
C VAL A 90 2.27 10.20 17.81
N ALA A 91 2.02 11.50 17.68
CA ALA A 91 2.52 12.54 18.58
C ALA A 91 2.04 12.43 20.03
N ARG A 92 1.04 11.57 20.30
CA ARG A 92 0.54 11.27 21.66
C ARG A 92 1.41 10.27 22.43
N TYR A 93 2.44 9.70 21.79
CA TYR A 93 3.32 8.71 22.40
C TYR A 93 4.72 9.30 22.60
N HIS A 94 5.40 8.85 23.66
CA HIS A 94 6.77 9.30 24.00
C HIS A 94 7.86 8.29 23.65
N ASN A 95 7.49 7.03 23.38
CA ASN A 95 8.44 5.96 23.13
C ASN A 95 8.08 5.28 21.82
N PHE A 96 9.06 5.13 20.93
CA PHE A 96 8.89 4.39 19.69
C PHE A 96 10.00 3.36 19.49
N LEU A 97 9.60 2.15 19.14
CA LEU A 97 10.51 1.08 18.75
C LEU A 97 10.32 0.77 17.27
N PHE A 98 11.40 0.83 16.51
CA PHE A 98 11.42 0.41 15.12
C PHE A 98 11.94 -1.03 15.02
N ALA A 99 11.30 -1.83 14.17
CA ALA A 99 11.72 -3.18 13.87
C ALA A 99 11.64 -3.45 12.36
N SER A 100 12.61 -4.20 11.85
CA SER A 100 12.56 -4.81 10.52
C SER A 100 12.46 -6.32 10.68
N LEU A 101 11.57 -6.93 9.92
CA LEU A 101 11.35 -8.38 9.91
C LEU A 101 11.41 -8.87 8.46
N ASP A 102 12.37 -9.74 8.18
CA ASP A 102 12.68 -10.21 6.83
C ASP A 102 12.25 -11.67 6.64
N GLY A 103 11.70 -11.98 5.48
CA GLY A 103 11.45 -13.33 5.00
C GLY A 103 12.39 -13.68 3.84
N SER A 104 13.09 -14.81 3.92
CA SER A 104 14.02 -15.25 2.88
C SER A 104 13.32 -15.64 1.57
N THR A 105 13.99 -15.37 0.46
CA THR A 105 13.57 -15.74 -0.90
C THR A 105 13.48 -17.25 -1.13
N ALA A 106 14.24 -18.06 -0.37
CA ALA A 106 14.40 -19.49 -0.61
C ALA A 106 13.19 -20.34 -0.16
N ARG A 107 12.30 -19.79 0.69
CA ARG A 107 11.26 -20.56 1.41
C ARG A 107 9.85 -20.46 0.80
N TYR A 108 9.72 -19.77 -0.32
CA TYR A 108 8.42 -19.42 -0.90
C TYR A 108 8.34 -19.90 -2.34
N TYR A 109 7.19 -20.49 -2.71
CA TYR A 109 7.00 -20.98 -4.08
C TYR A 109 6.65 -19.85 -5.05
N SER A 110 6.03 -18.79 -4.55
CA SER A 110 5.55 -17.65 -5.31
C SER A 110 5.48 -16.41 -4.42
N GLN A 111 5.28 -15.25 -5.01
CA GLN A 111 5.04 -14.01 -4.28
C GLN A 111 3.78 -14.14 -3.40
N ALA A 112 2.70 -14.71 -3.93
CA ALA A 112 1.47 -14.95 -3.17
C ALA A 112 1.70 -15.85 -1.94
N ASP A 113 2.49 -16.92 -2.08
CA ASP A 113 2.86 -17.80 -0.98
C ASP A 113 3.72 -17.10 0.07
N ALA A 114 4.70 -16.29 -0.37
CA ALA A 114 5.52 -15.45 0.49
C ALA A 114 4.64 -14.52 1.34
N HIS A 115 3.76 -13.76 0.70
CA HIS A 115 2.84 -12.86 1.39
C HIS A 115 1.97 -13.60 2.41
N ARG A 116 1.37 -14.72 2.02
CA ARG A 116 0.49 -15.53 2.89
C ARG A 116 1.23 -16.03 4.13
N LYS A 117 2.41 -16.64 3.95
CA LYS A 117 3.21 -17.20 5.05
C LYS A 117 3.73 -16.10 5.96
N VAL A 118 4.28 -15.02 5.40
CA VAL A 118 4.77 -13.88 6.16
C VAL A 118 3.64 -13.21 6.96
N GLN A 119 2.49 -12.96 6.33
CA GLN A 119 1.36 -12.32 6.98
C GLN A 119 0.78 -13.18 8.12
N LYS A 120 0.77 -14.51 7.98
CA LYS A 120 0.38 -15.44 9.06
C LYS A 120 1.25 -15.25 10.31
N HIS A 121 2.57 -15.23 10.14
CA HIS A 121 3.51 -15.10 11.25
C HIS A 121 3.49 -13.68 11.84
N TRP A 122 3.40 -12.66 10.99
CA TRP A 122 3.18 -11.29 11.41
C TRP A 122 1.91 -11.14 12.27
N ASN A 123 0.78 -11.73 11.86
CA ASN A 123 -0.46 -11.68 12.62
C ASN A 123 -0.35 -12.40 13.98
N SER A 124 0.40 -13.51 14.04
CA SER A 124 0.70 -14.22 15.29
C SER A 124 1.54 -13.34 16.23
N LEU A 125 2.62 -12.74 15.74
CA LEU A 125 3.46 -11.82 16.50
C LEU A 125 2.65 -10.61 16.99
N LEU A 126 1.85 -10.01 16.12
CA LEU A 126 0.98 -8.89 16.44
C LEU A 126 -0.02 -9.21 17.55
N THR A 127 -0.55 -10.44 17.56
CA THR A 127 -1.44 -10.92 18.62
C THR A 127 -0.71 -11.02 19.95
N ARG A 128 0.51 -11.59 19.96
CA ARG A 128 1.35 -11.65 21.17
C ARG A 128 1.69 -10.26 21.68
N VAL A 129 2.06 -9.33 20.78
CA VAL A 129 2.41 -7.95 21.13
C VAL A 129 1.23 -7.24 21.77
N ARG A 130 0.04 -7.35 21.19
CA ARG A 130 -1.18 -6.71 21.73
C ARG A 130 -1.63 -7.30 23.06
N ARG A 131 -1.38 -8.59 23.31
CA ARG A 131 -1.65 -9.21 24.61
C ARG A 131 -0.68 -8.70 25.69
N ARG A 132 0.59 -8.53 25.35
CA ARG A 132 1.63 -8.07 26.29
C ARG A 132 1.60 -6.56 26.51
N TYR A 133 1.32 -5.79 25.46
CA TYR A 133 1.31 -4.32 25.45
C TYR A 133 0.00 -3.79 24.81
N PRO A 134 -1.14 -3.85 25.51
CA PRO A 134 -2.45 -3.52 24.94
C PRO A 134 -2.58 -2.07 24.43
N TRP A 135 -1.80 -1.15 24.98
CA TRP A 135 -1.79 0.26 24.58
C TRP A 135 -1.04 0.51 23.27
N VAL A 136 -0.12 -0.39 22.88
CA VAL A 136 0.78 -0.15 21.74
C VAL A 136 -0.01 0.07 20.45
N LYS A 137 0.39 1.07 19.67
CA LYS A 137 -0.11 1.25 18.31
C LYS A 137 0.98 0.91 17.33
N ILE A 138 0.56 0.37 16.19
CA ILE A 138 1.48 -0.22 15.23
C ILE A 138 1.19 0.36 13.86
N ILE A 139 2.27 0.82 13.23
CA ILE A 139 2.32 1.18 11.83
C ILE A 139 3.23 0.20 11.13
N LYS A 140 2.78 -0.34 10.00
CA LYS A 140 3.47 -1.38 9.23
C LYS A 140 3.59 -0.96 7.78
N VAL A 141 4.80 -1.07 7.24
CA VAL A 141 5.10 -0.97 5.81
C VAL A 141 5.53 -2.35 5.33
N VAL A 142 5.05 -2.73 4.15
CA VAL A 142 5.52 -3.91 3.44
C VAL A 142 6.39 -3.46 2.29
N GLU A 143 7.62 -3.94 2.26
CA GLU A 143 8.58 -3.72 1.18
C GLU A 143 8.95 -5.08 0.58
N TRP A 144 9.02 -5.14 -0.74
CA TRP A 144 9.54 -6.29 -1.46
C TRP A 144 10.94 -5.93 -1.93
N GLN A 145 11.88 -6.86 -1.79
CA GLN A 145 13.19 -6.73 -2.41
C GLN A 145 13.05 -6.69 -3.94
N GLU A 146 14.01 -6.09 -4.64
CA GLU A 146 14.02 -6.02 -6.11
C GLU A 146 14.04 -7.40 -6.78
N ASN A 147 14.50 -8.44 -6.07
CA ASN A 147 14.42 -9.82 -6.54
C ASN A 147 13.00 -10.41 -6.51
N GLY A 148 12.01 -9.68 -6.01
CA GLY A 148 10.59 -10.03 -6.03
C GLY A 148 10.10 -11.09 -5.04
N LEU A 149 10.99 -11.80 -4.34
CA LEU A 149 10.61 -12.79 -3.32
C LEU A 149 11.01 -12.40 -1.90
N GLY A 150 12.04 -11.56 -1.75
CA GLY A 150 12.43 -11.05 -0.45
C GLY A 150 11.34 -10.15 0.10
N TYR A 151 10.86 -10.45 1.30
CA TYR A 151 9.71 -9.79 1.88
C TYR A 151 10.10 -9.14 3.20
N HIS A 152 10.08 -7.81 3.26
CA HIS A 152 10.46 -7.04 4.43
C HIS A 152 9.23 -6.39 5.06
N ILE A 153 9.13 -6.47 6.38
CA ILE A 153 8.17 -5.72 7.17
C ILE A 153 8.92 -4.70 8.02
N HIS A 154 8.70 -3.43 7.72
CA HIS A 154 9.14 -2.34 8.59
C HIS A 154 8.00 -1.91 9.51
N VAL A 155 8.28 -1.85 10.81
CA VAL A 155 7.27 -1.66 11.83
C VAL A 155 7.70 -0.56 12.79
N LEU A 156 6.76 0.35 13.06
CA LEU A 156 6.87 1.30 14.16
C LEU A 156 5.87 0.93 15.27
N PHE A 157 6.40 0.53 16.43
CA PHE A 157 5.63 0.33 17.66
C PHE A 157 5.61 1.64 18.45
N CYS A 158 4.43 2.25 18.60
CA CYS A 158 4.20 3.49 19.32
C CYS A 158 3.74 3.19 20.76
N GLY A 159 4.40 3.77 21.75
CA GLY A 159 4.10 3.59 23.17
C GLY A 159 4.87 2.46 23.86
N VAL A 160 5.91 1.93 23.21
CA VAL A 160 6.78 0.90 23.79
C VAL A 160 8.22 1.27 23.54
N ARG A 161 9.01 1.25 24.61
CA ARG A 161 10.43 1.60 24.56
C ARG A 161 11.31 0.43 24.10
N PHE A 162 10.92 -0.79 24.48
CA PHE A 162 11.72 -1.98 24.27
C PHE A 162 10.84 -3.22 24.19
N ILE A 163 11.18 -4.11 23.27
CA ILE A 163 10.68 -5.48 23.21
C ILE A 163 11.92 -6.37 23.09
N PRO A 164 12.10 -7.39 23.95
CA PRO A 164 13.24 -8.30 23.81
C PRO A 164 13.27 -8.94 22.43
N ILE A 165 14.40 -8.84 21.73
CA ILE A 165 14.56 -9.43 20.39
C ILE A 165 14.30 -10.94 20.40
N LYS A 166 14.78 -11.65 21.44
CA LYS A 166 14.53 -13.09 21.63
C LYS A 166 13.03 -13.41 21.65
N TRP A 167 12.22 -12.56 22.28
CA TRP A 167 10.77 -12.75 22.39
C TRP A 167 10.06 -12.58 21.04
N ILE A 168 10.53 -11.67 20.18
CA ILE A 168 10.03 -11.53 18.79
C ILE A 168 10.43 -12.75 17.97
N ARG A 169 11.70 -13.17 18.08
CA ARG A 169 12.28 -14.31 17.39
C ARG A 169 11.59 -15.64 17.70
N GLU A 170 11.07 -15.84 18.91
CA GLU A 170 10.22 -17.01 19.23
C GLU A 170 9.03 -17.20 18.26
N THR A 171 8.53 -16.14 17.63
CA THR A 171 7.52 -16.24 16.56
C THR A 171 8.15 -16.20 15.18
N TRP A 172 9.12 -15.31 14.95
CA TRP A 172 9.64 -15.08 13.61
C TRP A 172 10.55 -16.22 13.13
N ASP A 173 11.35 -16.83 14.00
CA ASP A 173 12.29 -17.91 13.65
C ASP A 173 11.56 -19.17 13.13
N LYS A 174 10.27 -19.31 13.43
CA LYS A 174 9.40 -20.36 12.85
C LYS A 174 9.18 -20.19 11.35
N LEU A 175 9.21 -18.94 10.87
CA LEU A 175 9.16 -18.59 9.46
C LEU A 175 10.57 -18.55 8.86
N GLU A 176 11.46 -17.81 9.51
CA GLU A 176 12.82 -17.51 9.04
C GLU A 176 13.83 -17.63 10.20
N PRO A 177 14.50 -18.79 10.37
CA PRO A 177 15.42 -19.02 11.49
C PRO A 177 16.76 -18.29 11.36
N ASN A 178 16.95 -17.49 10.31
CA ASN A 178 18.13 -16.64 10.16
C ASN A 178 18.20 -15.62 11.33
N PRO A 179 19.30 -15.56 12.11
CA PRO A 179 19.47 -14.60 13.20
C PRO A 179 19.34 -13.13 12.81
N HIS A 180 19.58 -12.80 11.53
CA HIS A 180 19.49 -11.45 10.98
C HIS A 180 18.12 -11.09 10.41
N SER A 181 17.16 -12.03 10.44
CA SER A 181 15.80 -11.80 9.92
C SER A 181 14.95 -10.91 10.81
N VAL A 182 15.41 -10.60 12.02
CA VAL A 182 14.79 -9.66 12.93
C VAL A 182 15.85 -8.66 13.32
N ASP A 183 15.66 -7.42 12.90
CA ASP A 183 16.48 -6.30 13.37
C ASP A 183 15.62 -5.36 14.20
N LEU A 184 16.14 -5.02 15.38
CA LEU A 184 15.57 -3.98 16.22
C LEU A 184 16.54 -2.82 16.18
N ASP A 185 16.09 -1.70 15.61
CA ASP A 185 16.90 -0.49 15.61
C ASP A 185 16.86 0.12 17.02
N ASN A 186 17.68 -0.46 17.88
CA ASN A 186 18.01 0.02 19.21
C ASN A 186 19.29 0.89 19.16
N LYS A 187 19.96 0.96 17.99
CA LYS A 187 21.24 1.68 17.80
C LYS A 187 21.02 3.18 17.93
N PHE A 188 19.91 3.68 17.41
CA PHE A 188 19.40 4.98 17.78
C PHE A 188 18.52 4.78 18.99
N LYS A 189 19.00 5.22 20.17
CA LYS A 189 18.21 5.34 21.40
C LYS A 189 16.77 5.64 21.01
N THR A 190 15.88 4.73 21.39
CA THR A 190 14.43 4.77 21.23
C THR A 190 13.94 6.13 20.76
N PHE A 191 13.37 6.24 19.56
CA PHE A 191 12.92 7.56 19.11
C PHE A 191 11.99 8.11 20.19
N GLU A 192 12.36 9.25 20.77
CA GLU A 192 11.53 10.00 21.73
C GLU A 192 10.75 11.09 20.98
N ASP A 193 11.25 11.49 19.80
CA ASP A 193 10.58 12.41 18.90
C ASP A 193 9.67 11.67 17.90
N PRO A 194 8.34 11.85 17.96
CA PRO A 194 7.38 11.23 17.04
C PRO A 194 7.65 11.60 15.57
N LYS A 195 8.17 12.80 15.30
CA LYS A 195 8.42 13.26 13.92
C LYS A 195 9.61 12.51 13.31
N ARG A 196 10.69 12.32 14.07
CA ARG A 196 11.83 11.48 13.67
C ARG A 196 11.42 10.02 13.52
N ALA A 197 10.65 9.48 14.47
CA ALA A 197 10.18 8.09 14.43
C ALA A 197 9.36 7.80 13.17
N LEU A 198 8.36 8.65 12.88
CA LEU A 198 7.53 8.52 11.70
C LEU A 198 8.32 8.84 10.42
N GLY A 199 9.19 9.84 10.45
CA GLY A 199 10.07 10.19 9.33
C GLY A 199 11.02 9.06 8.93
N TYR A 200 11.51 8.28 9.91
CA TYR A 200 12.31 7.10 9.62
C TYR A 200 11.48 6.01 8.92
N LEU A 201 10.26 5.75 9.40
CA LEU A 201 9.35 4.82 8.72
C LEU A 201 8.98 5.31 7.31
N MET A 202 8.85 6.63 7.12
CA MET A 202 8.54 7.24 5.83
C MET A 202 9.56 6.91 4.75
N LYS A 203 10.84 6.71 5.11
CA LYS A 203 11.89 6.25 4.18
C LYS A 203 11.45 4.99 3.42
N TYR A 204 10.86 4.02 4.13
CA TYR A 204 10.42 2.75 3.57
C TYR A 204 9.07 2.88 2.83
N VAL A 205 8.19 3.78 3.29
CA VAL A 205 6.98 4.13 2.53
C VAL A 205 7.36 4.73 1.18
N THR A 206 8.31 5.66 1.12
CA THR A 206 8.69 6.31 -0.14
C THR A 206 9.40 5.36 -1.10
N LYS A 207 10.16 4.37 -0.59
CA LYS A 207 10.80 3.34 -1.42
C LYS A 207 9.79 2.47 -2.17
N THR A 208 8.62 2.26 -1.59
CA THR A 208 7.58 1.39 -2.12
C THR A 208 6.53 2.15 -2.94
N LEU A 209 6.76 3.44 -3.18
CA LEU A 209 5.92 4.34 -3.97
C LEU A 209 6.70 4.82 -5.20
N ARG A 210 5.97 5.28 -6.23
CA ARG A 210 6.57 5.83 -7.47
C ARG A 210 7.57 6.95 -7.17
N GLN A 211 8.70 6.92 -7.86
CA GLN A 211 9.78 7.92 -7.77
C GLN A 211 10.05 8.49 -9.16
N GLY A 212 9.55 9.69 -9.45
CA GLY A 212 9.57 10.22 -10.82
C GLY A 212 8.81 9.30 -11.77
N ASP A 213 9.46 8.82 -12.82
CA ASP A 213 8.90 7.88 -13.80
C ASP A 213 9.12 6.40 -13.47
N GLU A 214 9.86 6.12 -12.40
CA GLU A 214 10.16 4.76 -11.98
C GLU A 214 9.02 4.19 -11.11
N ILE A 215 8.51 3.02 -11.52
CA ILE A 215 7.60 2.20 -10.72
C ILE A 215 8.43 1.11 -10.02
N PRO A 216 8.65 1.18 -8.70
CA PRO A 216 9.44 0.20 -7.97
C PRO A 216 8.79 -1.18 -7.99
N MET A 217 9.58 -2.25 -7.95
CA MET A 217 9.07 -3.62 -7.98
C MET A 217 8.11 -3.91 -6.82
N SER A 218 8.38 -3.35 -5.64
CA SER A 218 7.47 -3.47 -4.50
C SER A 218 6.07 -2.89 -4.78
N LEU A 219 5.96 -1.80 -5.56
CA LEU A 219 4.69 -1.23 -5.94
C LEU A 219 3.96 -2.12 -6.97
N VAL A 220 4.70 -2.69 -7.92
CA VAL A 220 4.19 -3.65 -8.91
C VAL A 220 3.59 -4.87 -8.24
N ILE A 221 4.34 -5.54 -7.36
CA ILE A 221 3.88 -6.74 -6.67
C ILE A 221 2.70 -6.42 -5.75
N ASN A 222 2.74 -5.30 -5.02
CA ASN A 222 1.62 -4.86 -4.20
C ASN A 222 0.37 -4.55 -5.03
N TRP A 223 0.51 -4.04 -6.25
CA TRP A 223 -0.61 -3.86 -7.18
C TRP A 223 -1.16 -5.19 -7.68
N ALA A 224 -0.30 -6.09 -8.16
CA ALA A 224 -0.66 -7.43 -8.65
C ALA A 224 -1.44 -8.23 -7.61
N LEU A 225 -0.97 -8.23 -6.36
CA LEU A 225 -1.60 -8.94 -5.24
C LEU A 225 -2.71 -8.14 -4.53
N GLY A 226 -3.03 -6.93 -5.00
CA GLY A 226 -4.05 -6.06 -4.39
C GLY A 226 -3.70 -5.54 -2.98
N LEU A 227 -2.44 -5.66 -2.55
CA LEU A 227 -1.96 -5.35 -1.21
C LEU A 227 -1.89 -3.84 -0.96
N ARG A 228 -2.01 -3.43 0.30
CA ARG A 228 -1.75 -2.04 0.69
C ARG A 228 -0.27 -1.89 1.04
N THR A 229 0.39 -0.93 0.40
CA THR A 229 1.78 -0.52 0.74
C THR A 229 1.94 -0.20 2.23
N LEU A 230 0.89 0.37 2.83
CA LEU A 230 0.91 0.88 4.19
C LEU A 230 -0.33 0.42 4.96
N ALA A 231 -0.09 -0.15 6.14
CA ALA A 231 -1.12 -0.67 7.03
C ALA A 231 -0.95 -0.10 8.45
N PHE A 232 -2.07 0.17 9.10
CA PHE A 232 -2.11 0.75 10.44
C PHE A 232 -3.05 -0.06 11.33
N SER A 233 -2.84 0.00 12.65
CA SER A 233 -3.82 -0.53 13.60
C SER A 233 -5.21 0.10 13.37
N ARG A 234 -6.30 -0.69 13.51
CA ARG A 234 -7.70 -0.26 13.27
C ARG A 234 -8.14 0.98 14.06
N LEU A 235 -7.41 1.34 15.12
CA LEU A 235 -7.69 2.55 15.91
C LEU A 235 -7.22 3.83 15.21
N PHE A 236 -6.21 3.77 14.33
CA PHE A 236 -5.86 4.91 13.47
C PHE A 236 -6.94 5.19 12.41
N SER A 237 -7.64 4.15 11.92
CA SER A 237 -8.69 4.29 10.91
C SER A 237 -10.01 4.84 11.46
N ARG A 238 -10.27 4.76 12.79
CA ARG A 238 -11.47 5.34 13.41
C ARG A 238 -11.46 6.88 13.45
N PHE A 239 -10.31 7.50 13.24
CA PHE A 239 -10.16 8.97 13.15
C PHE A 239 -9.94 9.45 11.70
N SER A 240 -9.89 8.54 10.72
CA SER A 240 -9.87 8.85 9.28
C SER A 240 -11.30 9.00 8.73
N SER A 241 -12.31 8.57 9.48
CA SER A 241 -13.73 8.76 9.13
C SER A 241 -14.22 10.21 9.30
N SER A 242 -13.43 11.10 9.90
CA SER A 242 -13.75 12.54 9.96
C SER A 242 -13.42 13.30 8.68
N LYS A 243 -13.04 12.61 7.59
CA LYS A 243 -12.93 13.17 6.24
C LYS A 243 -13.71 12.33 5.23
N THR A 244 -14.97 12.04 5.50
CA THR A 244 -15.93 12.19 4.39
C THR A 244 -16.02 13.67 4.12
N ASN A 245 -15.63 14.11 2.92
CA ASN A 245 -15.96 15.44 2.42
C ASN A 245 -17.49 15.54 2.24
N SER A 246 -18.22 15.57 3.36
CA SER A 246 -19.65 15.85 3.42
C SER A 246 -19.93 17.32 3.77
N ASN A 247 -18.91 18.18 3.66
CA ASN A 247 -19.04 19.61 3.93
C ASN A 247 -19.44 20.45 2.71
N GLU A 248 -19.69 19.84 1.56
CA GLU A 248 -20.83 20.30 0.75
C GLU A 248 -22.00 19.39 1.10
N LYS A 249 -23.00 19.99 1.76
CA LYS A 249 -24.40 19.61 1.58
C LYS A 249 -24.73 19.74 0.07
N SER A 250 -24.17 18.89 -0.79
CA SER A 250 -24.68 18.71 -2.12
C SER A 250 -26.01 17.98 -1.93
N ARG A 251 -27.09 18.77 -1.97
CA ARG A 251 -28.40 18.25 -2.36
C ARG A 251 -28.18 17.59 -3.71
N GLY A 252 -28.34 16.27 -3.80
CA GLY A 252 -28.11 15.52 -5.04
C GLY A 252 -27.52 14.14 -4.88
N VAL A 253 -28.21 13.16 -5.47
CA VAL A 253 -27.64 11.86 -5.82
C VAL A 253 -26.65 12.05 -6.96
N TRP A 254 -25.40 11.60 -6.76
CA TRP A 254 -24.38 11.54 -7.81
C TRP A 254 -24.45 10.19 -8.53
N VAL A 255 -24.75 10.20 -9.81
CA VAL A 255 -24.82 9.03 -10.70
C VAL A 255 -23.50 8.90 -11.46
N PHE A 256 -22.95 7.69 -11.50
CA PHE A 256 -21.77 7.40 -12.31
C PHE A 256 -22.19 7.19 -13.77
N LEU A 257 -21.78 8.12 -14.65
CA LEU A 257 -22.07 8.01 -16.09
C LEU A 257 -21.09 7.08 -16.79
N GLY A 258 -19.81 7.11 -16.40
CA GLY A 258 -18.80 6.27 -17.00
C GLY A 258 -17.38 6.82 -16.89
N ILE A 259 -16.50 6.27 -17.71
CA ILE A 259 -15.10 6.71 -17.86
C ILE A 259 -14.92 7.29 -19.26
N MET A 260 -14.28 8.46 -19.35
CA MET A 260 -13.89 9.08 -20.61
C MET A 260 -12.43 9.54 -20.55
N PRO A 261 -11.78 9.85 -21.69
CA PRO A 261 -10.45 10.44 -21.69
C PRO A 261 -10.40 11.76 -20.90
N TRP A 262 -9.35 11.99 -20.11
CA TRP A 262 -9.25 13.15 -19.22
C TRP A 262 -9.08 14.47 -19.99
N ASP A 263 -8.25 14.47 -21.02
CA ASP A 263 -8.11 15.57 -21.99
C ASP A 263 -9.44 15.95 -22.66
N LEU A 264 -10.24 14.95 -23.04
CA LEU A 264 -11.59 15.18 -23.57
C LEU A 264 -12.53 15.72 -22.49
N ALA A 265 -12.52 15.12 -21.28
CA ALA A 265 -13.36 15.58 -20.18
C ALA A 265 -13.14 17.05 -19.83
N VAL A 266 -11.88 17.50 -19.83
CA VAL A 266 -11.52 18.89 -19.50
C VAL A 266 -11.90 19.85 -20.61
N SER A 267 -11.80 19.44 -21.87
CA SER A 267 -12.13 20.30 -23.02
C SER A 267 -13.62 20.33 -23.37
N SER A 268 -14.40 19.30 -23.01
CA SER A 268 -15.85 19.23 -23.25
C SER A 268 -16.69 20.00 -22.22
N SER A 269 -17.76 20.62 -22.70
CA SER A 269 -18.87 21.15 -21.90
C SER A 269 -19.72 20.02 -21.30
N ASP A 270 -20.55 20.36 -20.30
CA ASP A 270 -21.42 19.37 -19.64
C ASP A 270 -22.41 18.72 -20.62
N VAL A 271 -22.93 19.47 -21.60
CA VAL A 271 -23.84 18.96 -22.64
C VAL A 271 -23.14 17.95 -23.55
N GLU A 272 -21.90 18.22 -23.95
CA GLU A 272 -21.12 17.30 -24.80
C GLU A 272 -20.79 16.00 -24.04
N ILE A 273 -20.53 16.10 -22.73
CA ILE A 273 -20.28 14.93 -21.88
C ILE A 273 -21.54 14.07 -21.75
N LEU A 274 -22.71 14.70 -21.54
CA LEU A 274 -23.98 13.99 -21.51
C LEU A 274 -24.27 13.29 -22.84
N GLY A 275 -24.03 13.97 -23.96
CA GLY A 275 -24.11 13.39 -25.30
C GLY A 275 -23.16 12.21 -25.52
N TYR A 276 -21.92 12.29 -25.02
CA TYR A 276 -20.92 11.21 -25.08
C TYR A 276 -21.42 9.92 -24.41
N PHE A 277 -22.13 10.05 -23.28
CA PHE A 277 -22.69 8.90 -22.55
C PHE A 277 -24.11 8.54 -22.98
N GLY A 278 -24.71 9.25 -23.95
CA GLY A 278 -26.11 9.05 -24.35
C GLY A 278 -27.09 9.30 -23.20
N TYR A 279 -26.73 10.19 -22.27
CA TYR A 279 -27.52 10.48 -21.08
C TYR A 279 -28.34 11.76 -21.34
N GLY A 280 -29.62 11.60 -21.64
CA GLY A 280 -30.56 12.67 -21.98
C GLY A 280 -31.97 12.15 -22.16
#